data_AF-I3D025-F1
#
_entry.id   AF-I3D025-F1
#
_cell.length_a   1.000
_cell.length_b   1.000
_cell.length_c   1.000
_cell.angle_alpha   90.00
_cell.angle_beta   90.00
_cell.angle_gamma   90.00
#
_symmetry.space_group_name_H-M   'P 1'
#
loop_
_entity.id
_entity.type
_entity.pdbx_description
1 polymer ?
#
loop_
_entity_poly.entity_id
_entity_poly.type
_entity_poly.pdbx_seq_one_letter_code
_entity_poly.pdbx_strand_id
1 'polypeptide(L)' 'MDTQSQKQIDDIMIETNEKVSAIVNEIRNIRFSKMVEKDKETKCDKLREEFEKVMFEEEKKIEKIMSDNNEN' A
#
# COMPACT_ATOMS: atom_id res chain seq x y z
N MET A 1 -15.91 -0.14 -18.08
CA MET A 1 -14.64 0.59 -18.06
C MET A 1 -14.00 0.50 -19.41
N ASP A 2 -13.49 1.60 -19.91
CA ASP A 2 -12.67 1.64 -21.11
C ASP A 2 -11.27 1.03 -20.82
N THR A 3 -10.57 0.67 -21.90
CA THR A 3 -9.27 -0.01 -21.82
C THR A 3 -8.18 0.86 -21.16
N GLN A 4 -8.27 2.19 -21.26
CA GLN A 4 -7.26 3.09 -20.69
C GLN A 4 -7.40 3.14 -19.18
N SER A 5 -8.62 3.23 -18.64
CA SER A 5 -8.81 3.25 -17.20
C SER A 5 -8.58 1.91 -16.53
N GLN A 6 -8.86 0.79 -17.21
CA GLN A 6 -8.42 -0.51 -16.71
C GLN A 6 -6.89 -0.56 -16.55
N LYS A 7 -6.16 -0.07 -17.56
CA LYS A 7 -4.69 0.00 -17.49
C LYS A 7 -4.19 0.87 -16.34
N GLN A 8 -4.83 2.02 -16.11
CA GLN A 8 -4.46 2.90 -14.99
C GLN A 8 -4.68 2.24 -13.62
N ILE A 9 -5.77 1.47 -13.47
CA ILE A 9 -6.03 0.69 -12.26
C ILE A 9 -4.98 -0.43 -12.10
N ASP A 10 -4.64 -1.13 -13.19
CA ASP A 10 -3.61 -2.18 -13.16
C ASP A 10 -2.24 -1.60 -12.75
N ASP A 11 -1.86 -0.43 -13.29
CA ASP A 11 -0.62 0.27 -12.93
C ASP A 11 -0.61 0.64 -11.42
N ILE A 12 -1.72 1.14 -10.88
CA ILE A 12 -1.87 1.43 -9.44
C ILE A 12 -1.73 0.16 -8.61
N MET A 13 -2.33 -0.95 -9.03
CA MET A 13 -2.25 -2.22 -8.30
C MET A 13 -0.82 -2.76 -8.27
N ILE A 14 -0.06 -2.60 -9.35
CA ILE A 14 1.36 -2.96 -9.41
C ILE A 14 2.16 -2.11 -8.42
N GLU A 15 2.02 -0.78 -8.48
CA GLU A 15 2.71 0.16 -7.58
C GLU A 15 2.38 -0.13 -6.11
N THR A 16 1.10 -0.39 -5.82
CA THR A 16 0.61 -0.75 -4.48
C THR A 16 1.31 -2.01 -3.98
N ASN A 17 1.40 -3.04 -4.83
CA ASN A 17 2.03 -4.29 -4.45
C ASN A 17 3.52 -4.13 -4.16
N GLU A 18 4.22 -3.27 -4.89
CA GLU A 18 5.62 -2.93 -4.61
C GLU A 18 5.79 -2.25 -3.24
N LYS A 19 4.95 -1.26 -2.93
CA LYS A 19 4.96 -0.55 -1.64
C LYS A 19 4.65 -1.49 -0.47
N VAL A 20 3.60 -2.30 -0.59
CA VAL A 20 3.22 -3.29 0.42
C VAL A 20 4.34 -4.31 0.62
N SER A 21 4.97 -4.77 -0.47
CA SER A 21 6.09 -5.70 -0.39
C SER A 21 7.28 -5.11 0.36
N ALA A 22 7.58 -3.82 0.16
CA ALA A 22 8.62 -3.12 0.90
C ALA A 22 8.33 -3.10 2.41
N ILE A 23 7.11 -2.72 2.80
CA ILE A 23 6.67 -2.68 4.21
C ILE A 23 6.76 -4.07 4.85
N VAL A 24 6.24 -5.10 4.19
CA VAL A 24 6.28 -6.48 4.69
C VAL A 24 7.72 -6.98 4.87
N ASN A 25 8.60 -6.64 3.93
CA ASN A 25 10.02 -6.97 4.04
C ASN A 25 10.69 -6.26 5.22
N GLU A 26 10.33 -5.00 5.48
CA GLU A 26 10.84 -4.27 6.64
C GLU A 26 10.34 -4.87 7.97
N ILE A 27 9.05 -5.22 8.08
CA ILE A 27 8.51 -5.94 9.24
C ILE A 27 9.27 -7.25 9.46
N ARG A 28 9.53 -8.01 8.39
CA ARG A 28 10.32 -9.25 8.46
C ARG A 28 11.73 -8.98 8.99
N ASN A 29 12.40 -7.95 8.48
CA ASN A 29 13.74 -7.58 8.92
C ASN A 29 13.76 -7.19 10.41
N ILE A 30 12.77 -6.42 10.87
CA ILE A 30 12.62 -6.05 12.28
C ILE A 30 12.42 -7.28 13.15
N ARG A 31 11.53 -8.19 12.76
CA ARG A 31 11.23 -9.42 13.51
C ARG A 31 12.49 -10.24 13.79
N PHE A 32 13.34 -10.42 12.79
CA PHE A 32 14.58 -11.19 12.89
C PHE A 32 15.81 -10.38 13.34
N SER A 33 15.66 -9.09 13.59
CA SER A 33 16.74 -8.26 14.11
C SER A 33 17.07 -8.62 15.56
N LYS A 34 18.28 -8.23 16.00
CA LYS A 34 18.72 -8.30 17.41
C LYS A 34 18.24 -7.11 18.26
N MET A 35 17.24 -6.36 17.79
CA MET A 35 16.67 -5.24 18.53
C MET A 35 15.92 -5.71 19.79
N VAL A 36 15.72 -4.80 20.74
CA VAL A 36 14.87 -5.03 21.91
C VAL A 36 13.42 -5.21 21.45
N GLU A 37 12.71 -6.19 22.02
CA GLU A 37 11.34 -6.55 21.58
C GLU A 37 10.35 -5.38 21.63
N LYS A 38 10.43 -4.52 22.64
CA LYS A 38 9.58 -3.31 22.73
C LYS A 38 9.81 -2.34 21.56
N ASP A 39 11.06 -2.20 21.13
CA ASP A 39 11.40 -1.34 19.99
C ASP A 39 10.93 -1.99 18.67
N LYS A 40 10.96 -3.32 18.58
CA LYS A 40 10.39 -4.05 17.43
C LYS A 40 8.89 -3.82 17.34
N GLU A 41 8.17 -3.96 18.45
CA GLU A 41 6.73 -3.72 18.52
C GLU A 41 6.40 -2.30 18.05
N THR A 42 7.05 -1.30 18.64
CA THR A 42 6.83 0.12 18.28
C THR A 42 7.10 0.41 16.80
N LYS A 43 8.15 -0.21 16.21
CA LYS A 43 8.43 -0.04 14.78
C LYS A 43 7.43 -0.79 13.89
N CYS A 44 7.05 -2.01 14.26
CA CYS A 44 6.05 -2.77 13.53
C CYS A 44 4.68 -2.06 13.54
N ASP A 45 4.31 -1.42 14.64
CA ASP A 45 3.05 -0.65 14.73
C ASP A 45 3.06 0.55 13.76
N LYS A 46 4.17 1.30 13.70
CA LYS A 46 4.33 2.38 12.71
C LYS A 46 4.23 1.88 11.27
N LEU A 47 4.82 0.72 10.98
CA LEU A 47 4.74 0.12 9.65
C LEU A 47 3.32 -0.37 9.31
N ARG A 48 2.53 -0.77 10.31
CA ARG A 48 1.10 -1.08 10.12
C ARG A 48 0.31 0.18 9.80
N GLU A 49 0.54 1.27 10.51
CA GLU A 49 -0.09 2.57 10.22
C GLU A 49 0.28 3.05 8.80
N GLU A 50 1.54 2.89 8.39
CA GLU A 50 1.98 3.21 7.03
C GLU A 50 1.31 2.33 5.98
N PHE A 51 1.17 1.03 6.24
CA PHE A 51 0.44 0.11 5.37
C PHE A 51 -1.02 0.56 5.19
N GLU A 52 -1.73 0.87 6.28
CA GLU A 52 -3.11 1.34 6.22
C GLU A 52 -3.23 2.64 5.43
N LYS A 53 -2.29 3.57 5.63
CA LYS A 53 -2.25 4.82 4.88
C LYS A 53 -2.05 4.59 3.37
N VAL A 54 -1.12 3.72 2.99
CA VAL A 54 -0.90 3.36 1.58
C VAL A 54 -2.18 2.79 0.99
N MET A 55 -2.80 1.80 1.65
CA MET A 55 -4.03 1.18 1.14
C MET A 55 -5.15 2.21 0.92
N PHE A 56 -5.33 3.13 1.87
CA PHE A 56 -6.35 4.19 1.76
C PHE A 56 -6.06 5.19 0.64
N GLU A 57 -4.79 5.58 0.46
CA GLU A 57 -4.41 6.50 -0.62
C GLU A 57 -4.60 5.87 -2.00
N GLU A 58 -4.23 4.59 -2.16
CA GLU A 58 -4.36 3.87 -3.43
C GLU A 58 -5.83 3.56 -3.76
N GLU A 59 -6.66 3.22 -2.76
CA GLU A 59 -8.12 3.07 -2.92
C GLU A 59 -8.75 4.36 -3.45
N LYS A 60 -8.40 5.52 -2.89
CA LYS A 60 -8.88 6.82 -3.38
C LYS A 60 -8.49 7.11 -4.83
N LYS A 61 -7.31 6.70 -5.27
CA LYS A 61 -6.90 6.87 -6.67
C LYS A 61 -7.78 6.02 -7.60
N ILE A 62 -8.07 4.78 -7.19
CA ILE A 62 -8.95 3.89 -7.93
C ILE A 62 -10.37 4.48 -7.98
N GLU A 63 -10.94 4.87 -6.83
CA GLU A 63 -12.26 5.50 -6.76
C GLU A 63 -12.39 6.71 -7.68
N LYS A 64 -11.34 7.55 -7.74
CA LYS A 64 -11.30 8.70 -8.64
C LYS A 64 -11.38 8.26 -10.11
N ILE A 65 -10.59 7.28 -10.54
CA ILE A 65 -10.64 6.74 -11.90
C ILE A 65 -12.02 6.16 -12.21
N MET A 66 -12.64 5.47 -11.25
CA MET A 66 -13.99 4.92 -11.44
C MET A 66 -15.04 6.02 -11.57
N SER A 67 -14.90 7.11 -10.82
CA SER A 67 -15.83 8.24 -10.83
C SER A 67 -15.71 9.06 -12.11
N ASP A 68 -14.48 9.39 -12.52
CA ASP A 68 -14.17 10.15 -13.75
C ASP A 68 -14.68 9.42 -15.03
N ASN A 69 -14.81 8.09 -14.98
CA ASN A 69 -15.36 7.28 -16.08
C ASN A 69 -16.88 7.11 -16.07
N ASN A 70 -17.52 7.29 -14.91
CA ASN A 70 -18.98 7.19 -14.79
C ASN A 70 -19.67 8.54 -15.07
N GLU A 71 -18.93 9.65 -15.04
CA GLU A 71 -19.41 10.99 -15.39
C GLU A 71 -19.22 11.36 -16.88
N ASN A 72 -18.63 10.46 -17.69
CA ASN A 72 -18.54 10.56 -19.16
C ASN A 72 -19.47 9.56 -19.86
#